data_AF-A0A537PM05-F1
#
_entry.id   AF-A0A537PM05-F1
#
_cell.length_a   1.000
_cell.length_b   1.000
_cell.length_c   1.000
_cell.angle_alpha   90.00
_cell.angle_beta   90.00
_cell.angle_gamma   90.00
#
_symmetry.space_group_name_H-M   'P 1'
#
loop_
_entity.id
_entity.type
_entity.pdbx_description
1 polymer ?
#
loop_
_entity_poly.entity_id
_entity_poly.type
_entity_poly.pdbx_seq_one_letter_code
_entity_poly.pdbx_strand_id
1 'polypeptide(L)'
;LQFPGFQDPKNPFHDKRVREAVSLVIDRDAMNNAECAGLGRVDGNWINDDVEYALEWPKWERNVAKAKQLMAAAGYPDGFNYDWLTPAPPYFSRGERIIAQLQAIGIRGRLQTLERGVYNKRRQGGMKEWPGINILLAGARIGASWANWYESLFKCGGQLSADTICVGDLDAKFDQYVASVKPTER
;
A
#
# COMPACT_ATOMS: atom_id res chain seq x y z
N LEU A 1 1.40 -0.84 1.63
CA LEU A 1 1.53 -1.66 0.40
C LEU A 1 0.68 -1.00 -0.68
N GLN A 2 1.14 -0.99 -1.92
CA GLN A 2 0.38 -0.53 -3.08
C GLN A 2 0.08 -1.72 -3.99
N PHE A 3 -1.07 -1.71 -4.64
CA PHE A 3 -1.54 -2.80 -5.51
C PHE A 3 -1.78 -2.24 -6.92
N PRO A 4 -0.75 -2.16 -7.78
CA PRO A 4 -0.89 -1.65 -9.13
C PRO A 4 -2.02 -2.33 -9.91
N GLY A 5 -2.88 -1.54 -10.55
CA GLY A 5 -3.94 -2.04 -11.43
C GLY A 5 -5.13 -2.66 -10.69
N PHE A 6 -5.32 -2.39 -9.39
CA PHE A 6 -6.46 -2.93 -8.65
C PHE A 6 -7.82 -2.44 -9.19
N GLN A 7 -7.85 -1.45 -10.06
CA GLN A 7 -9.06 -0.97 -10.72
C GLN A 7 -9.63 -2.01 -11.70
N ASP A 8 -8.77 -2.88 -12.25
CA ASP A 8 -9.20 -3.97 -13.14
C ASP A 8 -9.92 -5.07 -12.32
N PRO A 9 -11.18 -5.41 -12.63
CA PRO A 9 -11.91 -6.50 -11.96
C PRO A 9 -11.23 -7.87 -12.01
N LYS A 10 -10.30 -8.09 -12.95
CA LYS A 10 -9.51 -9.32 -13.05
C LYS A 10 -8.37 -9.37 -12.04
N ASN A 11 -7.96 -8.24 -11.48
CA ASN A 11 -6.94 -8.18 -10.44
C ASN A 11 -7.58 -8.58 -9.10
N PRO A 12 -7.06 -9.60 -8.38
CA PRO A 12 -7.63 -10.01 -7.09
C PRO A 12 -7.68 -8.89 -6.06
N PHE A 13 -6.76 -7.92 -6.15
CA PHE A 13 -6.75 -6.76 -5.27
C PHE A 13 -7.86 -5.74 -5.57
N HIS A 14 -8.66 -5.94 -6.62
CA HIS A 14 -9.87 -5.16 -6.89
C HIS A 14 -10.88 -5.25 -5.74
N ASP A 15 -11.05 -6.46 -5.20
CA ASP A 15 -11.91 -6.67 -4.05
C ASP A 15 -11.28 -6.07 -2.79
N LYS A 16 -11.97 -5.10 -2.19
CA LYS A 16 -11.51 -4.46 -0.96
C LYS A 16 -11.26 -5.47 0.17
N ARG A 17 -12.01 -6.57 0.22
CA ARG A 17 -11.88 -7.61 1.25
C ARG A 17 -10.53 -8.32 1.16
N VAL A 18 -9.98 -8.47 -0.04
CA VAL A 18 -8.62 -9.00 -0.24
C VAL A 18 -7.59 -8.01 0.31
N ARG A 19 -7.75 -6.71 0.04
CA ARG A 19 -6.85 -5.67 0.58
C ARG A 19 -6.93 -5.55 2.10
N GLU A 20 -8.13 -5.66 2.67
CA GLU A 20 -8.37 -5.71 4.12
C GLU A 20 -7.73 -6.96 4.76
N ALA A 21 -7.88 -8.14 4.13
CA ALA A 21 -7.22 -9.36 4.58
C ALA A 21 -5.69 -9.23 4.58
N VAL A 22 -5.12 -8.63 3.53
CA VAL A 22 -3.68 -8.30 3.47
C VAL A 22 -3.29 -7.36 4.61
N SER A 23 -4.09 -6.36 4.94
CA SER A 23 -3.78 -5.47 6.08
C SER A 23 -3.78 -6.22 7.41
N LEU A 24 -4.76 -7.10 7.64
CA LEU A 24 -4.95 -7.83 8.89
C LEU A 24 -3.94 -8.96 9.11
N VAL A 25 -3.38 -9.56 8.06
CA VAL A 25 -2.42 -10.65 8.21
C VAL A 25 -1.04 -10.15 8.67
N ILE A 26 -0.74 -8.87 8.42
CA ILE A 26 0.57 -8.25 8.72
C ILE A 26 0.69 -7.85 10.19
N ASP A 27 1.64 -8.50 10.85
CA ASP A 27 2.17 -8.21 12.18
C ASP A 27 3.09 -6.99 12.13
N ARG A 28 2.50 -5.83 12.37
CA ARG A 28 3.23 -4.56 12.34
C ARG A 28 4.18 -4.42 13.53
N ASP A 29 3.83 -4.97 14.69
CA ASP A 29 4.67 -4.91 15.89
C ASP A 29 5.89 -5.82 15.76
N ALA A 30 5.72 -7.06 15.30
CA ALA A 30 6.85 -7.94 15.02
C ALA A 30 7.77 -7.37 13.94
N MET A 31 7.20 -6.73 12.92
CA MET A 31 7.99 -6.00 11.93
C MET A 31 8.75 -4.82 12.54
N ASN A 32 8.11 -4.01 13.40
CA ASN A 32 8.75 -2.88 14.07
C ASN A 32 9.90 -3.34 14.97
N ASN A 33 9.71 -4.42 15.72
CA ASN A 33 10.75 -5.02 16.56
C ASN A 33 11.95 -5.48 15.73
N ALA A 34 11.68 -6.14 14.59
CA ALA A 34 12.75 -6.73 13.79
C ALA A 34 13.48 -5.72 12.88
N GLU A 35 12.79 -4.70 12.38
CA GLU A 35 13.35 -3.74 11.41
C GLU A 35 13.80 -2.43 12.07
N CYS A 36 13.20 -2.07 13.22
CA CYS A 36 13.40 -0.79 13.88
C CYS A 36 13.74 -0.93 15.37
N ALA A 37 14.01 -2.15 15.86
CA ALA A 37 14.27 -2.44 17.29
C ALA A 37 13.16 -1.92 18.23
N GLY A 38 11.92 -1.87 17.73
CA GLY A 38 10.76 -1.36 18.49
C GLY A 38 10.69 0.17 18.59
N LEU A 39 11.65 0.90 18.00
CA LEU A 39 11.71 2.37 18.06
C LEU A 39 10.78 3.05 17.05
N GLY A 40 10.26 2.31 16.07
CA GLY A 40 9.27 2.85 15.13
C GLY A 40 7.92 3.02 15.81
N ARG A 41 7.11 3.93 15.26
CA ARG A 41 5.69 4.06 15.62
C ARG A 41 4.87 3.27 14.62
N VAL A 42 4.09 2.32 15.11
CA VAL A 42 3.12 1.60 14.29
C VAL A 42 1.93 2.53 14.02
N ASP A 43 1.54 2.58 12.75
CA ASP A 43 0.44 3.41 12.26
C ASP A 43 -0.65 2.55 11.62
N GLY A 44 -1.89 3.02 11.74
CA GLY A 44 -3.07 2.47 11.10
C GLY A 44 -3.28 3.06 9.71
N ASN A 45 -2.77 4.26 9.44
CA ASN A 45 -2.96 4.93 8.17
C ASN A 45 -1.70 4.83 7.28
N TRP A 46 -1.87 5.11 5.99
CA TRP A 46 -0.75 5.19 5.04
C TRP A 46 -0.05 6.55 5.08
N ILE A 47 -0.72 7.56 5.66
CA ILE A 47 -0.16 8.85 6.07
C ILE A 47 0.08 8.77 7.58
N ASN A 48 1.26 9.14 8.04
CA ASN A 48 1.55 9.04 9.47
C ASN A 48 0.71 10.02 10.31
N ASP A 49 0.37 9.64 11.54
CA ASP A 49 -0.34 10.48 12.53
C ASP A 49 0.38 11.82 12.81
N ASP A 50 1.70 11.92 12.56
CA ASP A 50 2.51 13.13 12.79
C ASP A 50 2.57 14.09 11.58
N VAL A 51 1.82 13.82 10.52
CA VAL A 51 1.72 14.68 9.33
C VAL A 51 0.61 15.73 9.52
N GLU A 52 0.86 16.96 9.06
CA GLU A 52 -0.09 18.05 9.18
C GLU A 52 -1.42 17.74 8.47
N TYR A 53 -2.53 17.91 9.20
CA TYR A 53 -3.91 17.59 8.79
C TYR A 53 -4.14 16.11 8.43
N ALA A 54 -3.28 15.19 8.87
CA ALA A 54 -3.57 13.77 8.78
C ALA A 54 -4.79 13.42 9.63
N LEU A 55 -5.62 12.53 9.10
CA LEU A 55 -6.72 11.95 9.86
C LEU A 55 -6.19 10.84 10.75
N GLU A 56 -6.48 10.94 12.05
CA GLU A 56 -6.28 9.83 12.96
C GLU A 56 -7.06 8.62 12.46
N TRP A 57 -6.41 7.46 12.50
CA TRP A 57 -7.00 6.24 11.99
C TRP A 57 -6.75 5.06 12.93
N PRO A 58 -7.73 4.15 13.10
CA PRO A 58 -7.54 2.99 13.97
C PRO A 58 -6.34 2.15 13.57
N LYS A 59 -5.51 1.82 14.56
CA LYS A 59 -4.40 0.89 14.41
C LYS A 59 -4.96 -0.52 14.48
N TRP A 60 -5.10 -1.17 13.33
CA TRP A 60 -5.65 -2.51 13.30
C TRP A 60 -4.64 -3.53 13.82
N GLU A 61 -5.08 -4.28 14.82
CA GLU A 61 -4.36 -5.43 15.32
C GLU A 61 -4.32 -6.56 14.26
N ARG A 62 -3.24 -7.34 14.30
CA ARG A 62 -3.10 -8.51 13.45
C ARG A 62 -4.20 -9.51 13.76
N ASN A 63 -4.96 -9.92 12.73
CA ASN A 63 -6.01 -10.92 12.86
C ASN A 63 -6.03 -11.86 11.65
N VAL A 64 -5.26 -12.94 11.75
CA VAL A 64 -5.13 -13.95 10.68
C VAL A 64 -6.45 -14.70 10.45
N ALA A 65 -7.23 -14.96 11.52
CA ALA A 65 -8.50 -15.67 11.40
C ALA A 65 -9.52 -14.86 10.58
N LYS A 66 -9.64 -13.56 10.88
CA LYS A 66 -10.50 -12.65 10.12
C LYS A 66 -10.01 -12.47 8.69
N ALA A 67 -8.70 -12.38 8.49
CA ALA A 67 -8.11 -12.31 7.14
C ALA A 67 -8.50 -13.53 6.29
N LYS A 68 -8.41 -14.75 6.83
CA LYS A 68 -8.86 -15.97 6.14
C LYS A 68 -10.36 -15.95 5.81
N GLN A 69 -11.20 -15.48 6.73
CA GLN A 69 -12.64 -15.34 6.46
C GLN A 69 -12.93 -14.36 5.32
N LEU A 70 -12.24 -13.22 5.29
CA LEU A 70 -12.37 -12.23 4.21
C LEU A 70 -11.92 -12.79 2.86
N MET A 71 -10.80 -13.53 2.85
CA MET A 71 -10.31 -14.21 1.65
C MET A 71 -11.30 -15.24 1.10
N ALA A 72 -11.89 -16.07 1.97
CA ALA A 72 -12.93 -17.02 1.57
C ALA A 72 -14.18 -16.31 1.04
N ALA A 73 -14.65 -15.25 1.72
CA ALA A 73 -15.79 -14.47 1.28
C ALA A 73 -15.55 -13.74 -0.06
N ALA A 74 -14.29 -13.42 -0.36
CA ALA A 74 -13.85 -12.83 -1.63
C ALA A 74 -13.66 -13.87 -2.75
N GLY A 75 -13.88 -15.17 -2.48
CA GLY A 75 -13.72 -16.23 -3.48
C GLY A 75 -12.29 -16.78 -3.60
N TYR A 76 -11.40 -16.46 -2.65
CA TYR A 76 -10.00 -16.91 -2.62
C TYR A 76 -9.68 -17.70 -1.34
N PRO A 77 -10.42 -18.79 -1.01
CA PRO A 77 -10.19 -19.55 0.24
C PRO A 77 -8.77 -20.13 0.34
N ASP A 78 -8.16 -20.47 -0.80
CA ASP A 78 -6.79 -21.02 -0.88
C ASP A 78 -5.73 -19.97 -1.29
N GLY A 79 -6.15 -18.70 -1.40
CA GLY A 79 -5.36 -17.58 -1.86
C GLY A 79 -5.14 -17.56 -3.37
N PHE A 80 -4.04 -16.93 -3.80
CA PHE A 80 -3.66 -16.79 -5.21
C PHE A 80 -2.17 -16.47 -5.32
N ASN A 81 -1.63 -16.52 -6.55
CA ASN A 81 -0.26 -16.11 -6.82
C ASN A 81 -0.21 -14.65 -7.31
N TYR A 82 0.77 -13.89 -6.82
CA TYR A 82 1.20 -12.62 -7.40
C TYR A 82 2.57 -12.81 -8.07
N ASP A 83 2.88 -11.98 -9.05
CA ASP A 83 4.11 -12.06 -9.82
C ASP A 83 5.31 -11.59 -9.00
N TRP A 84 5.25 -10.34 -8.54
CA TRP A 84 6.33 -9.70 -7.78
C TRP A 84 5.82 -8.89 -6.59
N LEU A 85 6.54 -9.02 -5.48
CA LEU A 85 6.60 -8.01 -4.44
C LEU A 85 7.89 -7.22 -4.64
N THR A 86 7.77 -5.93 -4.92
CA THR A 86 8.91 -5.05 -5.19
C THR A 86 9.04 -3.98 -4.10
N PRO A 87 10.00 -4.13 -3.16
CA PRO A 87 10.29 -3.11 -2.17
C PRO A 87 11.01 -1.90 -2.76
N ALA A 88 10.68 -0.72 -2.26
CA ALA A 88 11.51 0.46 -2.42
C ALA A 88 12.89 0.18 -1.78
N PRO A 89 14.01 0.39 -2.47
CA PRO A 89 15.32 0.24 -1.87
C PRO A 89 15.53 1.22 -0.70
N PRO A 90 16.09 0.78 0.45
CA PRO A 90 16.71 -0.52 0.72
C PRO A 90 15.83 -1.50 1.52
N TYR A 91 14.49 -1.36 1.52
CA TYR A 91 13.57 -2.11 2.40
C TYR A 91 13.36 -3.59 2.01
N PHE A 92 14.41 -4.28 1.58
CA PHE A 92 14.33 -5.66 1.07
C PHE A 92 13.98 -6.66 2.17
N SER A 93 14.60 -6.56 3.35
CA SER A 93 14.29 -7.36 4.55
C SER A 93 12.81 -7.26 4.93
N ARG A 94 12.27 -6.04 4.91
CA ARG A 94 10.85 -5.78 5.14
C ARG A 94 9.98 -6.47 4.10
N GLY A 95 10.38 -6.44 2.83
CA GLY A 95 9.72 -7.17 1.75
C GLY A 95 9.63 -8.67 2.04
N GLU A 96 10.74 -9.32 2.37
CA GLU A 96 10.80 -10.76 2.69
C GLU A 96 9.86 -11.13 3.84
N ARG A 97 9.84 -10.33 4.91
CA ARG A 97 8.93 -10.53 6.05
C ARG A 97 7.47 -10.43 5.66
N ILE A 98 7.12 -9.49 4.78
CA ILE A 98 5.75 -9.36 4.27
C ILE A 98 5.39 -10.60 3.45
N ILE A 99 6.27 -11.09 2.56
CA ILE A 99 6.03 -12.32 1.80
C ILE A 99 5.76 -13.50 2.72
N ALA A 100 6.57 -13.69 3.77
CA ALA A 100 6.39 -14.78 4.73
C ALA A 100 5.03 -14.72 5.43
N GLN A 101 4.55 -13.52 5.77
CA GLN A 101 3.27 -13.34 6.43
C GLN A 101 2.06 -13.51 5.50
N LEU A 102 2.16 -13.10 4.24
CA LEU A 102 1.11 -13.29 3.22
C LEU A 102 0.77 -14.77 2.98
N GLN A 103 1.74 -15.68 3.18
CA GLN A 103 1.51 -17.12 3.06
C GLN A 103 0.47 -17.66 4.03
N ALA A 104 0.25 -17.00 5.19
CA ALA A 104 -0.75 -17.41 6.17
C ALA A 104 -2.19 -17.31 5.65
N ILE A 105 -2.42 -16.55 4.57
CA ILE A 105 -3.69 -16.44 3.85
C ILE A 105 -3.60 -16.96 2.40
N GLY A 106 -2.58 -17.77 2.09
CA GLY A 106 -2.42 -18.42 0.79
C GLY A 106 -1.97 -17.49 -0.34
N ILE A 107 -1.63 -16.23 -0.06
CA ILE A 107 -1.08 -15.29 -1.05
C ILE A 107 0.41 -15.57 -1.22
N ARG A 108 0.84 -15.98 -2.41
CA ARG A 108 2.20 -16.47 -2.70
C ARG A 108 2.80 -15.73 -3.90
N GLY A 109 4.11 -15.58 -3.92
CA GLY A 109 4.80 -14.91 -5.03
C GLY A 109 6.28 -14.74 -4.73
N ARG A 110 6.97 -13.87 -5.47
CA ARG A 110 8.43 -13.72 -5.41
C ARG A 110 8.83 -12.29 -5.06
N LEU A 111 9.97 -12.14 -4.38
CA LEU A 111 10.58 -10.84 -4.16
C LEU A 111 11.30 -10.38 -5.43
N GLN A 112 11.12 -9.12 -5.81
CA GLN A 112 11.93 -8.46 -6.83
C GLN A 112 12.74 -7.34 -6.18
N THR A 113 14.05 -7.51 -6.14
CA THR A 113 14.99 -6.46 -5.72
C THR A 113 15.44 -5.68 -6.94
N LEU A 114 15.32 -4.36 -6.90
CA LEU A 114 15.79 -3.47 -7.95
C LEU A 114 16.83 -2.50 -7.37
N GLU A 115 17.80 -2.10 -8.20
CA GLU A 115 18.65 -0.94 -7.92
C GLU A 115 17.76 0.34 -7.85
N ARG A 116 18.14 1.33 -7.04
CA ARG A 116 17.34 2.53 -6.75
C ARG A 116 16.98 3.33 -8.01
N GLY A 117 17.92 3.58 -8.90
CA GLY A 117 17.69 4.25 -10.18
C GLY A 117 16.71 3.49 -11.07
N VAL A 118 16.85 2.16 -11.17
CA VAL A 118 15.92 1.30 -11.91
C VAL A 118 14.53 1.32 -11.29
N TYR A 119 14.41 1.19 -9.96
CA TYR A 119 13.15 1.25 -9.24
C TYR A 119 12.41 2.56 -9.51
N ASN A 120 13.11 3.69 -9.40
CA ASN A 120 12.53 5.02 -9.64
C ASN A 120 12.07 5.19 -11.09
N LYS A 121 12.88 4.74 -12.07
CA LYS A 121 12.50 4.79 -13.48
C LYS A 121 11.26 3.94 -13.77
N ARG A 122 11.17 2.73 -13.18
CA ARG A 122 9.98 1.87 -13.30
C ARG A 122 8.74 2.50 -12.65
N ARG A 123 8.89 3.14 -11.50
CA ARG A 123 7.78 3.88 -10.87
C ARG A 123 7.19 4.93 -11.82
N GLN A 124 8.04 5.74 -12.45
CA GLN A 124 7.61 6.79 -13.38
C GLN A 124 6.92 6.23 -14.64
N GLY A 125 7.23 5.00 -15.02
CA GLY A 125 6.61 4.37 -16.17
C GLY A 125 5.17 3.89 -15.93
N GLY A 126 4.66 3.88 -14.70
CA GLY A 126 3.27 3.51 -14.42
C GLY A 126 2.96 2.05 -14.78
N MET A 127 1.72 1.76 -15.14
CA MET A 127 1.23 0.38 -15.34
C MET A 127 1.99 -0.44 -16.39
N LYS A 128 2.61 0.19 -17.40
CA LYS A 128 3.43 -0.55 -18.39
C LYS A 128 4.68 -1.21 -17.77
N GLU A 129 5.18 -0.69 -16.65
CA GLU A 129 6.35 -1.24 -15.94
C GLU A 129 5.97 -2.28 -14.87
N TRP A 130 4.67 -2.40 -14.56
CA TRP A 130 4.14 -3.30 -13.53
C TRP A 130 3.02 -4.19 -14.08
N PRO A 131 3.26 -4.99 -15.15
CA PRO A 131 2.25 -5.88 -15.70
C PRO A 131 1.96 -7.04 -14.75
N GLY A 132 0.72 -7.55 -14.78
CA GLY A 132 0.29 -8.66 -13.95
C GLY A 132 -0.10 -8.24 -12.52
N ILE A 133 -0.04 -9.18 -11.59
CA ILE A 133 -0.46 -9.01 -10.20
C ILE A 133 0.79 -8.64 -9.39
N ASN A 134 0.95 -7.37 -9.05
CA ASN A 134 2.11 -6.87 -8.32
C ASN A 134 1.74 -6.32 -6.94
N ILE A 135 2.70 -6.37 -6.02
CA ILE A 135 2.65 -5.68 -4.74
C ILE A 135 3.86 -4.76 -4.65
N LEU A 136 3.65 -3.46 -4.50
CA LEU A 136 4.75 -2.53 -4.25
C LEU A 136 4.81 -2.20 -2.76
N LEU A 137 5.97 -2.41 -2.15
CA LEU A 137 6.27 -1.84 -0.85
C LEU A 137 6.91 -0.47 -1.08
N ALA A 138 6.08 0.56 -1.16
CA ALA A 138 6.54 1.95 -1.20
C ALA A 138 7.15 2.33 0.16
N GLY A 139 8.18 3.18 0.14
CA GLY A 139 8.85 3.64 1.34
C GLY A 139 9.63 4.92 1.08
N ALA A 140 9.07 6.04 1.52
CA ALA A 140 9.76 7.31 1.77
C ALA A 140 8.81 8.17 2.60
N ARG A 141 9.31 8.83 3.65
CA ARG A 141 8.54 9.90 4.30
C ARG A 141 8.44 11.05 3.32
N ILE A 142 7.22 11.49 3.06
CA ILE A 142 6.97 12.73 2.34
C ILE A 142 6.84 13.83 3.40
N GLY A 143 7.57 14.92 3.24
CA GLY A 143 7.46 16.07 4.15
C GLY A 143 6.14 16.83 3.95
N ALA A 144 5.96 17.89 4.73
CA ALA A 144 4.82 18.81 4.65
C ALA A 144 3.47 18.18 5.08
N SER A 145 2.40 18.46 4.33
CA SER A 145 1.00 18.18 4.71
C SER A 145 0.48 16.87 4.11
N TRP A 146 -0.67 16.39 4.59
CA TRP A 146 -1.35 15.22 4.00
C TRP A 146 -1.60 15.38 2.49
N ALA A 147 -1.80 16.61 2.01
CA ALA A 147 -2.04 16.90 0.61
C ALA A 147 -0.83 16.52 -0.27
N ASN A 148 0.38 16.79 0.22
CA ASN A 148 1.61 16.39 -0.47
C ASN A 148 1.73 14.87 -0.59
N TRP A 149 1.29 14.13 0.43
CA TRP A 149 1.25 12.67 0.40
C TRP A 149 0.25 12.18 -0.65
N TYR A 150 -0.95 12.76 -0.69
CA TYR A 150 -1.98 12.43 -1.66
C TYR A 150 -1.51 12.69 -3.10
N GLU A 151 -1.03 13.89 -3.40
CA GLU A 151 -0.56 14.26 -4.75
C GLU A 151 0.58 13.38 -5.24
N SER A 152 1.52 13.07 -4.34
CA SER A 152 2.71 12.31 -4.73
C SER A 152 2.37 10.84 -4.97
N LEU A 153 1.61 10.22 -4.05
CA LEU A 153 1.47 8.76 -3.99
C LEU A 153 0.15 8.22 -4.53
N PHE A 154 -0.94 9.00 -4.56
CA PHE A 154 -2.28 8.48 -4.86
C PHE A 154 -3.02 9.20 -5.98
N LYS A 155 -2.80 10.51 -6.15
CA LYS A 155 -3.44 11.29 -7.23
C LYS A 155 -3.18 10.62 -8.58
N CYS A 156 -4.19 10.49 -9.42
CA CYS A 156 -4.04 9.98 -10.78
C CYS A 156 -3.09 10.91 -11.55
N GLY A 157 -2.15 10.35 -12.30
CA GLY A 157 -1.05 11.06 -12.97
C GLY A 157 0.01 11.65 -12.01
N GLY A 158 -0.11 11.39 -10.70
CA GLY A 158 0.86 11.83 -9.68
C GLY A 158 2.26 11.26 -9.91
N GLN A 159 3.28 12.00 -9.47
CA GLN A 159 4.68 11.73 -9.80
C GLN A 159 5.12 10.31 -9.43
N LEU A 160 4.75 9.85 -8.23
CA LEU A 160 5.08 8.50 -7.81
C LEU A 160 3.97 7.56 -8.21
N SER A 161 2.69 7.91 -8.02
CA SER A 161 1.55 7.02 -8.31
C SER A 161 1.58 6.50 -9.75
N ALA A 162 1.91 7.35 -10.73
CA ALA A 162 1.96 7.06 -12.16
C ALA A 162 0.78 6.18 -12.63
N ASP A 163 -0.42 6.51 -12.13
CA ASP A 163 -1.69 5.80 -12.36
C ASP A 163 -1.78 4.35 -11.89
N THR A 164 -0.76 3.83 -11.22
CA THR A 164 -0.78 2.46 -10.70
C THR A 164 -1.90 2.24 -9.66
N ILE A 165 -2.27 3.27 -8.90
CA ILE A 165 -3.27 3.21 -7.82
C ILE A 165 -4.29 4.37 -7.87
N CYS A 166 -4.66 4.79 -9.09
CA CYS A 166 -5.64 5.84 -9.37
C CYS A 166 -7.07 5.53 -8.85
N VAL A 167 -7.70 6.49 -8.17
CA VAL A 167 -9.11 6.48 -7.75
C VAL A 167 -9.74 7.84 -8.08
N GLY A 168 -10.36 7.97 -9.25
CA GLY A 168 -10.84 9.27 -9.76
C GLY A 168 -11.81 10.00 -8.83
N ASP A 169 -12.67 9.28 -8.11
CA ASP A 169 -13.61 9.89 -7.15
C ASP A 169 -12.90 10.57 -5.97
N LEU A 170 -11.71 10.08 -5.58
CA LEU A 170 -10.91 10.71 -4.54
C LEU A 170 -10.18 11.94 -5.08
N ASP A 171 -9.76 11.93 -6.35
CA ASP A 171 -9.14 13.10 -6.99
C ASP A 171 -10.11 14.27 -7.06
N ALA A 172 -11.38 14.03 -7.38
CA ALA A 172 -12.40 15.08 -7.38
C ALA A 172 -12.59 15.72 -5.99
N LYS A 173 -12.56 14.90 -4.92
CA LYS A 173 -12.60 15.41 -3.53
C LYS A 173 -11.33 16.15 -3.17
N PHE A 174 -10.18 15.68 -3.63
CA PHE A 174 -8.91 16.33 -3.40
C PHE A 174 -8.84 17.70 -4.10
N ASP A 175 -9.34 17.81 -5.33
CA ASP A 175 -9.40 19.09 -6.03
C ASP A 175 -10.34 20.08 -5.31
N GLN A 176 -11.45 19.62 -4.72
CA GLN A 176 -12.30 20.44 -3.84
C GLN A 176 -11.54 20.91 -2.60
N TYR A 177 -10.78 20.03 -1.95
CA TYR A 177 -9.95 20.35 -0.78
C TYR A 177 -8.92 21.44 -1.11
N VAL A 178 -8.20 21.31 -2.24
CA VAL A 178 -7.18 22.28 -2.67
C VAL A 178 -7.81 23.64 -3.00
N ALA A 179 -8.97 23.64 -3.66
CA ALA A 179 -9.68 24.86 -4.04
C ALA A 179 -10.31 25.61 -2.85
N SER A 180 -10.66 24.91 -1.77
CA SER A 180 -11.24 25.56 -0.59
C SER A 180 -10.18 26.33 0.21
N VAL A 181 -10.56 27.48 0.75
CA VAL A 181 -9.76 28.27 1.71
C VAL A 181 -10.33 28.18 3.13
N LYS A 182 -11.45 27.49 3.33
CA LYS A 182 -12.11 27.38 4.63
C LYS A 182 -11.64 26.13 5.37
N PRO A 183 -11.06 26.24 6.57
CA PRO A 183 -10.58 25.08 7.32
C PRO A 183 -11.62 24.01 7.64
N THR A 184 -12.92 24.35 7.64
CA THR A 184 -14.01 23.40 7.91
C THR A 184 -14.46 22.62 6.68
N GLU A 185 -14.14 23.12 5.48
CA GLU A 185 -14.43 22.44 4.21
C GLU A 185 -13.25 21.56 3.77
N ARG A 186 -12.04 21.86 4.29
CA ARG A 186 -10.81 21.08 4.15
C ARG A 186 -10.78 19.94 5.16
#